data_AF-A0A929D120-F1
#
_entry.id   AF-A0A929D120-F1
#
_cell.length_a   1.000
_cell.length_b   1.000
_cell.length_c   1.000
_cell.angle_alpha   90.00
_cell.angle_beta   90.00
_cell.angle_gamma   90.00
#
_symmetry.space_group_name_H-M   'P 1'
#
loop_
_entity.id
_entity.type
_entity.pdbx_description
1 polymer ?
#
loop_
_entity_poly.entity_id
_entity_poly.type
_entity_poly.pdbx_seq_one_letter_code
_entity_poly.pdbx_strand_id
1 'polypeptide(L)'
;GKPLRFVELIQYSGSSLDPAELYIASKMTSVGQVVRRGEGRILANFREIPAICQPLGEKVAAGLKEAGLDGLLMMGEVSKSVCGVPVELNKVGMILAGGLNPVAAAVESGIAVENHSMSTVMHYRDLIKFWDL
;
A
#
# COMPACT_ATOMS: atom_id res chain seq x y z
N GLY A 1 -3.64 12.00 -3.69
CA GLY A 1 -4.29 11.76 -5.00
C GLY A 1 -5.37 10.70 -4.86
N LYS A 2 -6.25 10.54 -5.84
CA LYS A 2 -7.25 9.45 -5.85
C LYS A 2 -6.72 8.26 -6.68
N PRO A 3 -6.69 7.03 -6.13
CA PRO A 3 -6.33 5.84 -6.91
C PRO A 3 -7.26 5.65 -8.11
N LEU A 4 -6.70 5.35 -9.29
CA LEU A 4 -7.47 5.13 -10.52
C LEU A 4 -7.71 3.64 -10.77
N ARG A 5 -6.63 2.87 -10.91
CA ARG A 5 -6.66 1.42 -11.16
C ARG A 5 -5.37 0.74 -10.73
N PHE A 6 -5.42 -0.56 -10.50
CA PHE A 6 -4.21 -1.38 -10.52
C PHE A 6 -3.76 -1.59 -11.97
N VAL A 7 -2.46 -1.42 -12.22
CA VAL A 7 -1.86 -1.71 -13.53
C VAL A 7 -1.34 -3.13 -13.60
N GLU A 8 -0.83 -3.64 -12.47
CA GLU A 8 -0.33 -4.98 -12.26
C GLU A 8 -0.75 -5.43 -10.87
N LEU A 9 -1.02 -6.73 -10.71
CA LEU A 9 -1.39 -7.32 -9.44
C LEU A 9 -0.87 -8.76 -9.38
N ILE A 10 -0.05 -9.07 -8.37
CA ILE A 10 0.40 -10.43 -8.08
C ILE A 10 -0.29 -10.89 -6.80
N GLN A 11 -0.96 -12.04 -6.86
CA GLN A 11 -1.52 -12.67 -5.68
C GLN A 11 -0.42 -13.37 -4.87
N TYR A 12 -0.28 -12.96 -3.61
CA TYR A 12 0.71 -13.49 -2.67
C TYR A 12 0.63 -15.01 -2.48
N SER A 13 -0.56 -15.62 -2.62
CA SER A 13 -0.76 -17.06 -2.42
C SER A 13 0.00 -17.94 -3.42
N GLY A 14 0.54 -17.38 -4.51
CA GLY A 14 1.24 -18.12 -5.56
C GLY A 14 2.74 -17.82 -5.70
N SER A 15 3.35 -17.04 -4.81
CA SER A 15 4.75 -16.57 -4.97
C SER A 15 5.58 -16.68 -3.69
N SER A 16 6.85 -17.05 -3.82
CA SER A 16 7.87 -16.96 -2.75
C SER A 16 8.62 -15.62 -2.74
N LEU A 17 8.41 -14.80 -3.77
CA LEU A 17 9.00 -13.46 -3.90
C LEU A 17 7.98 -12.39 -3.49
N ASP A 18 8.45 -11.38 -2.76
CA ASP A 18 7.66 -10.18 -2.46
C ASP A 18 7.41 -9.38 -3.75
N PRO A 19 6.15 -9.21 -4.18
CA PRO A 19 5.81 -8.44 -5.38
C PRO A 19 6.34 -7.00 -5.37
N ALA A 20 6.41 -6.36 -4.20
CA ALA A 20 6.87 -4.99 -4.10
C ALA A 20 8.36 -4.86 -4.44
N GLU A 21 9.19 -5.81 -3.99
CA GLU A 21 10.61 -5.87 -4.37
C GLU A 21 10.76 -6.05 -5.89
N LEU A 22 9.98 -6.95 -6.48
CA LEU A 22 10.00 -7.20 -7.92
C LEU A 22 9.63 -5.95 -8.73
N TYR A 23 8.58 -5.23 -8.33
CA TYR A 23 8.13 -4.02 -9.01
C TYR A 23 9.16 -2.87 -8.90
N ILE A 24 9.83 -2.74 -7.75
CA ILE A 24 10.92 -1.76 -7.57
C ILE A 24 12.10 -2.12 -8.46
N ALA A 25 12.57 -3.37 -8.40
CA ALA A 25 13.71 -3.83 -9.19
C ALA A 25 13.46 -3.70 -10.71
N SER A 26 12.21 -3.91 -11.12
CA SER A 26 11.76 -3.77 -12.52
C SER A 26 11.47 -2.32 -12.92
N LYS A 27 11.75 -1.33 -12.05
CA LYS A 27 11.53 0.11 -12.28
C LYS A 27 10.09 0.44 -12.71
N MET A 28 9.10 -0.23 -12.10
CA MET A 28 7.68 -0.08 -12.48
C MET A 28 6.94 1.03 -11.72
N THR A 29 7.59 1.65 -10.75
CA THR A 29 7.06 2.74 -9.92
C THR A 29 7.47 4.12 -10.46
N SER A 30 6.71 5.14 -10.09
CA SER A 30 7.06 6.55 -10.31
C SER A 30 6.58 7.42 -9.14
N VAL A 31 6.87 6.99 -7.92
CA VAL A 31 6.46 7.63 -6.66
C VAL A 31 6.88 9.10 -6.62
N GLY A 32 8.09 9.42 -7.07
CA GLY A 32 8.55 10.81 -7.11
C GLY A 32 7.70 11.71 -8.02
N GLN A 33 7.17 11.17 -9.13
CA GLN A 33 6.25 11.92 -10.00
C GLN A 33 4.87 12.08 -9.34
N VAL A 34 4.38 11.07 -8.63
CA VAL A 34 3.12 11.15 -7.89
C VAL A 34 3.16 12.28 -6.86
N VAL A 35 4.27 12.41 -6.13
CA VAL A 35 4.44 13.50 -5.15
C VAL A 35 4.53 14.87 -5.83
N ARG A 36 5.27 15.00 -6.93
CA ARG A 36 5.50 16.31 -7.59
C ARG A 36 4.35 16.78 -8.47
N ARG A 37 3.68 15.87 -9.17
CA ARG A 37 2.70 16.16 -10.23
C ARG A 37 1.30 15.63 -9.91
N GLY A 38 1.16 14.78 -8.89
CA GLY A 38 -0.09 14.11 -8.59
C GLY A 38 -0.40 12.90 -9.48
N GLU A 39 0.52 12.52 -10.38
CA GLU A 39 0.33 11.45 -11.36
C GLU A 39 1.54 10.50 -11.39
N GLY A 40 1.25 9.20 -11.51
CA GLY A 40 2.25 8.15 -11.60
C GLY A 40 1.78 6.84 -10.98
N ARG A 41 2.74 5.98 -10.63
CA ARG A 41 2.51 4.63 -10.11
C ARG A 41 3.16 4.49 -8.74
N ILE A 42 2.39 3.99 -7.79
CA ILE A 42 2.87 3.64 -6.44
C ILE A 42 2.65 2.17 -6.18
N LEU A 43 3.37 1.63 -5.21
CA LEU A 43 3.07 0.33 -4.63
C LEU A 43 1.82 0.45 -3.75
N ALA A 44 0.92 -0.52 -3.89
CA ALA A 44 -0.27 -0.63 -3.06
C ALA A 44 -0.62 -2.11 -2.85
N ASN A 45 -1.22 -2.39 -1.69
CA ASN A 45 -1.74 -3.70 -1.34
C ASN A 45 -3.26 -3.69 -1.45
N PHE A 46 -3.81 -4.78 -1.97
CA PHE A 46 -5.25 -5.02 -1.97
C PHE A 46 -5.59 -6.00 -0.86
N ARG A 47 -6.60 -5.68 -0.04
CA ARG A 47 -7.14 -6.59 0.97
C ARG A 47 -8.66 -6.60 0.91
N GLU A 48 -9.24 -7.70 1.35
CA GLU A 48 -10.68 -7.82 1.51
C GLU A 48 -11.04 -8.09 2.97
N ILE A 49 -12.16 -7.53 3.41
CA ILE A 49 -12.77 -7.84 4.70
C ILE A 49 -14.22 -8.26 4.49
N PRO A 50 -14.82 -9.08 5.38
CA PRO A 50 -16.26 -9.34 5.34
C PRO A 50 -17.06 -8.04 5.42
N ALA A 51 -18.17 -7.95 4.69
CA ALA A 51 -19.01 -6.75 4.63
C ALA A 51 -19.52 -6.30 6.01
N ILE A 52 -19.86 -7.26 6.87
CA ILE A 52 -20.30 -6.98 8.25
C ILE A 52 -19.22 -6.28 9.09
N CYS A 53 -17.95 -6.44 8.74
CA CYS A 53 -16.82 -5.83 9.43
C CYS A 53 -16.53 -4.40 8.94
N GLN A 54 -17.20 -3.90 7.90
CA GLN A 54 -16.90 -2.59 7.33
C GLN A 54 -16.95 -1.44 8.36
N PRO A 55 -18.00 -1.28 9.19
CA PRO A 55 -18.04 -0.19 10.17
C PRO A 55 -16.91 -0.27 11.20
N LEU A 56 -16.53 -1.48 11.61
CA LEU A 56 -15.41 -1.70 12.52
C LEU A 56 -14.07 -1.39 11.83
N GLY A 57 -13.90 -1.80 10.57
CA GLY A 57 -12.73 -1.53 9.76
C GLY A 57 -12.49 -0.03 9.58
N GLU A 58 -13.54 0.74 9.30
CA GLU A 58 -13.49 2.20 9.21
C GLU A 58 -13.06 2.84 10.53
N LYS A 59 -13.64 2.39 11.66
CA LYS A 59 -13.27 2.87 13.00
C LYS A 59 -11.80 2.58 13.33
N VAL A 60 -11.31 1.37 13.02
CA VAL A 60 -9.90 1.00 13.24
C VAL A 60 -8.98 1.83 12.34
N ALA A 61 -9.33 2.01 11.07
CA ALA A 61 -8.54 2.83 10.14
C ALA A 61 -8.44 4.29 10.60
N ALA A 62 -9.53 4.86 11.11
CA ALA A 62 -9.54 6.21 11.69
C ALA A 62 -8.61 6.31 12.92
N GLY A 63 -8.67 5.34 13.85
CA GLY A 63 -7.79 5.31 15.01
C GLY A 63 -6.30 5.14 14.65
N LEU A 64 -6.00 4.31 13.64
CA LEU A 64 -4.64 4.19 13.11
C LEU A 64 -4.14 5.49 12.51
N LYS A 65 -5.00 6.20 11.77
CA LYS A 65 -4.67 7.52 11.22
C LYS A 65 -4.38 8.55 12.32
N GLU A 66 -5.17 8.58 13.39
CA GLU A 66 -4.92 9.44 14.56
C GLU A 66 -3.57 9.11 15.24
N ALA A 67 -3.17 7.83 15.22
CA ALA A 67 -1.86 7.38 15.70
C ALA A 67 -0.71 7.60 14.71
N GLY A 68 -0.94 8.27 13.56
CA GLY A 68 0.09 8.54 12.55
C GLY A 68 0.36 7.39 11.57
N LEU A 69 -0.50 6.37 11.54
CA LEU A 69 -0.46 5.23 10.62
C LEU A 69 -1.54 5.37 9.54
N ASP A 70 -1.38 6.36 8.64
CA ASP A 70 -2.36 6.69 7.59
C ASP A 70 -2.11 5.90 6.29
N GLY A 71 -2.23 4.58 6.36
CA GLY A 71 -1.97 3.68 5.23
C GLY A 71 -3.17 3.44 4.30
N LEU A 72 -4.39 3.76 4.72
CA LEU A 72 -5.61 3.45 3.96
C LEU A 72 -5.85 4.50 2.86
N LEU A 73 -5.75 4.07 1.59
CA LEU A 73 -5.98 4.92 0.44
C LEU A 73 -7.46 4.95 0.01
N MET A 74 -8.12 3.79 0.09
CA MET A 74 -9.52 3.63 -0.32
C MET A 74 -10.14 2.41 0.35
N MET A 75 -11.40 2.53 0.73
CA MET A 75 -12.27 1.41 1.07
C MET A 75 -13.47 1.45 0.12
N GLY A 76 -13.79 0.31 -0.49
CA GLY A 76 -14.85 0.20 -1.48
C GLY A 76 -16.24 0.00 -0.87
N GLU A 77 -17.21 -0.23 -1.76
CA GLU A 77 -18.54 -0.67 -1.37
C GLU A 77 -18.63 -2.21 -1.35
N VAL A 78 -19.65 -2.73 -0.67
CA VAL A 78 -19.90 -4.17 -0.55
C VAL A 78 -20.07 -4.82 -1.92
N SER A 79 -19.30 -5.88 -2.18
CA SER A 79 -19.33 -6.70 -3.41
C SER A 79 -19.11 -5.92 -4.72
N LYS A 80 -18.57 -4.69 -4.65
CA LYS A 80 -18.22 -3.90 -5.83
C LYS A 80 -16.73 -3.91 -6.07
N SER A 81 -16.33 -3.91 -7.35
CA SER A 81 -14.93 -3.80 -7.72
C SER A 81 -14.33 -2.47 -7.26
N VAL A 82 -13.03 -2.50 -6.93
CA VAL A 82 -12.29 -1.32 -6.47
C VAL A 82 -11.03 -1.18 -7.33
N CYS A 83 -10.88 -0.05 -8.02
CA CYS A 83 -9.74 0.22 -8.91
C CYS A 83 -9.47 -0.90 -9.93
N GLY A 84 -10.54 -1.48 -10.49
CA GLY A 84 -10.48 -2.55 -11.50
C GLY A 84 -10.27 -3.95 -10.93
N VAL A 85 -10.13 -4.11 -9.61
CA VAL A 85 -10.02 -5.42 -8.96
C VAL A 85 -11.41 -5.88 -8.52
N PRO A 86 -11.88 -7.07 -8.95
CA PRO A 86 -13.14 -7.62 -8.48
C PRO A 86 -13.07 -7.93 -6.98
N VAL A 87 -14.19 -7.74 -6.28
CA VAL A 87 -14.34 -8.08 -4.86
C VAL A 87 -15.34 -9.20 -4.73
N GLU A 88 -15.05 -10.17 -3.86
CA GLU A 88 -15.96 -11.29 -3.62
C GLU A 88 -17.31 -10.86 -3.03
N LEU A 89 -18.33 -11.69 -3.24
CA LEU A 89 -19.65 -11.49 -2.65
C LEU A 89 -19.56 -11.41 -1.12
N ASN A 90 -20.32 -10.47 -0.54
CA ASN A 90 -20.34 -10.17 0.90
C ASN A 90 -18.98 -9.75 1.48
N LYS A 91 -18.08 -9.19 0.66
CA LYS A 91 -16.84 -8.56 1.11
C LYS A 91 -16.73 -7.10 0.67
N VAL A 92 -15.77 -6.40 1.25
CA VAL A 92 -15.37 -5.03 0.90
C VAL A 92 -13.88 -5.03 0.58
N GLY A 93 -13.53 -4.46 -0.57
CA GLY A 93 -12.14 -4.26 -0.98
C GLY A 93 -11.52 -3.03 -0.33
N MET A 94 -10.24 -3.11 0.00
CA MET A 94 -9.44 -2.07 0.61
C MET A 94 -8.10 -1.92 -0.11
N ILE A 95 -7.68 -0.68 -0.33
CA ILE A 95 -6.38 -0.34 -0.90
C ILE A 95 -5.53 0.32 0.17
N LEU A 96 -4.38 -0.29 0.47
CA LEU A 96 -3.41 0.21 1.42
C LEU A 96 -2.14 0.65 0.68
N ALA A 97 -1.56 1.78 1.05
CA ALA A 97 -0.28 2.23 0.52
C ALA A 97 0.82 1.21 0.87
N GLY A 98 1.70 0.90 -0.10
CA GLY A 98 2.86 0.03 0.13
C GLY A 98 3.90 0.71 1.03
N GLY A 99 4.39 -0.02 2.04
CA GLY A 99 5.43 0.50 2.97
C GLY A 99 6.77 0.79 2.29
N LEU A 100 7.02 0.22 1.11
CA LEU A 100 8.27 0.38 0.35
C LEU A 100 8.24 1.53 -0.66
N ASN A 101 7.18 2.36 -0.69
CA ASN A 101 7.12 3.54 -1.56
C ASN A 101 8.29 4.54 -1.34
N PRO A 102 8.76 4.81 -0.10
CA PRO A 102 9.95 5.64 0.10
C PRO A 102 11.22 5.03 -0.50
N VAL A 103 11.38 3.70 -0.40
CA VAL A 103 12.51 2.96 -1.00
C VAL A 103 12.43 3.04 -2.53
N ALA A 104 11.23 2.86 -3.10
CA ALA A 104 11.00 3.01 -4.53
C ALA A 104 11.42 4.40 -5.03
N ALA A 105 11.10 5.46 -4.29
CA ALA A 105 11.51 6.83 -4.63
C ALA A 105 13.04 7.03 -4.60
N ALA A 106 13.75 6.38 -3.69
CA ALA A 106 15.21 6.39 -3.65
C ALA A 106 15.81 5.71 -4.90
N VAL A 107 15.28 4.53 -5.27
CA VAL A 107 15.69 3.80 -6.48
C VAL A 107 15.41 4.59 -7.75
N GLU A 108 14.24 5.24 -7.85
CA GLU A 108 13.88 6.15 -8.95
C GLU A 108 14.86 7.32 -9.10
N SER A 109 15.55 7.69 -8.02
CA SER A 109 16.56 8.76 -7.98
C SER A 109 17.98 8.26 -8.26
N GLY A 110 18.15 6.98 -8.63
CA GLY A 110 19.43 6.37 -8.98
C GLY A 110 20.22 5.82 -7.79
N ILE A 111 19.63 5.77 -6.60
CA ILE A 111 20.25 5.17 -5.41
C ILE A 111 20.03 3.66 -5.46
N ALA A 112 21.11 2.88 -5.49
CA ALA A 112 21.02 1.43 -5.37
C ALA A 112 20.55 1.06 -3.96
N VAL A 113 19.52 0.23 -3.86
CA VAL A 113 18.98 -0.26 -2.59
C VAL A 113 18.87 -1.77 -2.66
N GLU A 114 19.28 -2.44 -1.59
CA GLU A 114 18.96 -3.83 -1.31
C GLU A 114 17.87 -3.84 -0.23
N ASN A 115 16.80 -4.59 -0.47
CA ASN A 115 15.66 -4.65 0.43
C ASN A 115 15.37 -6.11 0.78
N HIS A 116 15.01 -6.33 2.04
CA HIS A 116 14.62 -7.63 2.55
C HIS A 116 13.26 -7.52 3.24
N SER A 117 12.26 -8.13 2.62
CA SER A 117 10.91 -8.25 3.13
C SER A 117 10.86 -8.97 4.50
N MET A 118 10.05 -8.43 5.42
CA MET A 118 9.77 -8.97 6.76
C MET A 118 11.00 -9.44 7.56
N SER A 119 11.96 -8.56 7.79
CA SER A 119 13.21 -8.92 8.48
C SER A 119 13.17 -8.83 10.02
N THR A 120 12.30 -8.00 10.62
CA THR A 120 12.36 -7.75 12.06
C THR A 120 11.03 -7.33 12.69
N VAL A 121 10.95 -7.43 14.03
CA VAL A 121 9.90 -6.86 14.87
C VAL A 121 10.54 -5.80 15.76
N MET A 122 9.91 -4.63 15.85
CA MET A 122 10.38 -3.54 16.71
C MET A 122 9.22 -2.86 17.42
N HIS A 123 9.49 -2.22 18.56
CA HIS A 123 8.45 -1.44 19.23
C HIS A 123 8.21 -0.13 18.49
N TYR A 124 6.92 0.23 18.35
CA TYR A 124 6.53 1.48 17.69
C TYR A 124 7.18 2.72 18.31
N ARG A 125 7.40 2.72 19.63
CA ARG A 125 8.05 3.83 20.36
C ARG A 125 9.52 4.04 20.00
N ASP A 126 10.16 3.04 19.40
CA ASP A 126 11.56 3.10 18.99
C ASP A 126 11.68 3.68 17.56
N LEU A 127 10.55 3.91 16.87
CA LEU A 127 10.52 4.61 15.59
C LEU A 127 10.66 6.12 15.79
N ILE A 128 11.41 6.75 14.88
CA ILE A 128 11.55 8.20 14.82
C ILE A 128 10.49 8.74 13.86
N LYS A 129 9.77 9.78 14.27
CA LYS A 129 8.85 10.47 13.35
C LYS A 129 9.67 11.13 12.25
N PHE A 130 9.21 10.99 11.01
CA PHE A 130 9.92 11.54 9.87
C PHE A 130 10.21 13.06 9.98
N TRP A 131 9.30 13.82 10.62
CA TRP A 131 9.43 15.26 10.81
C TRP A 131 10.43 15.67 11.90
N ASP A 132 10.88 14.72 12.71
CA ASP A 132 11.85 14.93 13.79
C ASP A 132 13.28 14.54 13.37
N LEU A 133 13.47 14.08 12.11
CA LEU A 133 14.77 13.82 11.48
C LEU A 133 15.38 15.11 10.91
#